data_AF-B8INW8-F1
#
_entry.id   AF-B8INW8-F1
#
_cell.length_a   1.000
_cell.length_b   1.000
_cell.length_c   1.000
_cell.angle_alpha   90.00
_cell.angle_beta   90.00
_cell.angle_gamma   90.00
#
_symmetry.space_group_name_H-M   'P 1'
#
loop_
_entity.id
_entity.type
_entity.pdbx_description
1 polymer ?
#
loop_
_entity_poly.entity_id
_entity_poly.type
_entity_poly.pdbx_seq_one_letter_code
_entity_poly.pdbx_strand_id
1 'polypeptide(L)' 'MKLAAYLADREIKDSDFAARIGVTRQTLWRYKSGERRPEWDVLERISRATDGQVTPNDFLSDAPTVPSLPIPTMAEAAP' A
#
# COMPACT_ATOMS: atom_id res chain seq x y z
N MET A 1 6.11 4.77 -4.33
CA MET A 1 6.06 6.06 -3.61
C MET A 1 4.83 6.04 -2.71
N LYS A 2 5.02 6.27 -1.40
CA LYS A 2 3.90 6.32 -0.46
C LYS A 2 2.98 7.50 -0.71
N LEU A 3 1.68 7.26 -0.57
CA LEU A 3 0.65 8.30 -0.61
C LEU A 3 1.02 9.48 0.31
N ALA A 4 1.57 9.19 1.49
CA ALA A 4 2.03 10.21 2.43
C ALA A 4 3.13 11.12 1.84
N ALA A 5 4.10 10.53 1.14
CA ALA A 5 5.20 11.26 0.51
C ALA A 5 4.71 12.07 -0.70
N TYR A 6 3.81 11.50 -1.51
CA TYR A 6 3.20 12.20 -2.65
C TYR A 6 2.44 13.46 -2.23
N LEU A 7 1.65 13.36 -1.15
CA LEU A 7 0.91 14.49 -0.60
C LEU A 7 1.83 15.58 -0.06
N ALA A 8 2.93 15.19 0.60
CA ALA A 8 3.92 16.12 1.13
C ALA A 8 4.71 16.82 0.03
N ASP A 9 5.16 16.07 -1.00
CA ASP A 9 5.91 16.58 -2.15
C ASP A 9 5.13 17.61 -2.95
N ARG A 10 3.82 17.37 -3.14
CA ARG A 10 2.94 18.28 -3.88
C ARG A 10 2.22 19.33 -3.02
N GLU A 11 2.53 19.40 -1.73
CA GLU A 11 1.85 20.26 -0.74
C GLU A 11 0.31 20.13 -0.76
N ILE A 12 -0.20 18.94 -1.11
CA ILE A 12 -1.63 18.65 -1.17
C ILE A 12 -2.12 18.32 0.24
N LYS A 13 -3.14 19.04 0.71
CA LYS A 13 -3.77 18.74 2.01
C LYS A 13 -4.45 17.38 1.98
N ASP A 14 -4.29 16.62 3.06
CA ASP A 14 -4.92 15.30 3.22
C ASP A 14 -6.44 15.39 3.01
N SER A 15 -7.07 16.46 3.51
CA SER A 15 -8.51 16.68 3.41
C SER A 15 -8.97 16.90 1.97
N ASP A 16 -8.23 17.67 1.19
CA ASP A 16 -8.53 17.94 -0.22
C ASP A 16 -8.43 16.66 -1.04
N PHE A 17 -7.34 15.92 -0.84
CA PHE A 17 -7.14 14.66 -1.55
C PHE A 17 -8.19 13.62 -1.15
N ALA A 18 -8.54 13.53 0.14
CA ALA A 18 -9.59 12.66 0.62
C ALA A 18 -10.95 13.01 -0.01
N ALA A 19 -11.30 14.30 -0.05
CA ALA A 19 -12.52 14.77 -0.71
C ALA A 19 -12.52 14.42 -2.22
N ARG A 20 -11.38 14.57 -2.90
CA ARG A 20 -11.22 14.27 -4.32
C ARG A 20 -11.45 12.80 -4.67
N ILE A 21 -11.01 11.88 -3.80
CA ILE A 21 -11.26 10.43 -3.98
C ILE A 21 -12.57 9.98 -3.32
N GLY A 22 -13.31 10.88 -2.67
CA GLY A 22 -14.60 10.61 -2.02
C GLY A 22 -14.50 9.82 -0.72
N VAL A 23 -13.41 9.98 0.04
CA VAL A 23 -13.23 9.38 1.37
C VAL A 23 -13.05 10.45 2.44
N THR A 24 -13.17 10.07 3.72
CA THR A 24 -12.90 11.02 4.81
C THR A 24 -11.40 11.14 5.08
N ARG A 25 -10.98 12.26 5.66
CA ARG A 25 -9.58 12.46 6.12
C ARG A 25 -9.12 11.35 7.07
N GLN A 26 -10.01 10.89 7.96
CA GLN A 26 -9.70 9.79 8.89
C GLN A 26 -9.45 8.47 8.14
N THR A 27 -10.26 8.19 7.12
CA THR A 27 -10.08 7.02 6.24
C THR A 27 -8.72 7.08 5.54
N LEU A 28 -8.37 8.26 5.00
CA LEU A 28 -7.07 8.48 4.37
C LEU A 28 -5.90 8.29 5.35
N TRP A 29 -6.03 8.79 6.58
CA TRP A 29 -5.03 8.61 7.64
C TRP A 29 -4.83 7.13 7.98
N ARG A 30 -5.89 6.34 8.07
CA ARG A 30 -5.80 4.88 8.29
C ARG A 30 -5.05 4.16 7.16
N TYR A 31 -5.21 4.62 5.91
CA TYR A 31 -4.44 4.12 4.78
C TYR A 31 -2.96 4.51 4.87
N LYS A 32 -2.65 5.76 5.27
CA LYS A 32 -1.27 6.24 5.47
C LYS A 32 -0.55 5.49 6.59
N SER A 33 -1.22 5.24 7.72
CA SER A 33 -0.67 4.46 8.83
C SER A 33 -0.55 2.97 8.54
N GLY A 34 -1.16 2.47 7.44
CA GLY A 34 -1.19 1.04 7.12
C GLY A 34 -2.13 0.22 8.02
N GLU A 35 -2.96 0.88 8.82
CA GLU A 35 -3.91 0.24 9.73
C GLU A 35 -5.12 -0.36 8.98
N ARG A 36 -5.43 0.17 7.80
CA ARG A 36 -6.49 -0.35 6.92
C ARG A 36 -6.00 -0.41 5.48
N ARG A 37 -6.37 -1.48 4.76
CA ARG A 37 -6.19 -1.55 3.31
C ARG A 37 -7.37 -0.86 2.61
N PRO A 38 -7.12 0.04 1.64
CA PRO A 38 -8.19 0.61 0.83
C PRO A 38 -8.85 -0.46 -0.04
N GLU A 39 -10.14 -0.29 -0.31
CA GLU A 39 -10.86 -1.15 -1.26
C GLU A 39 -10.41 -0.91 -2.70
N TRP A 40 -10.68 -1.87 -3.58
CA TRP A 40 -10.37 -1.79 -5.01
C TRP A 40 -10.86 -0.50 -5.67
N ASP A 41 -12.07 -0.04 -5.32
CA ASP A 41 -12.64 1.19 -5.86
C ASP A 41 -11.81 2.43 -5.46
N VAL A 42 -11.39 2.49 -4.18
CA VAL A 42 -10.56 3.58 -3.65
C VAL A 42 -9.16 3.56 -4.26
N LEU A 43 -8.60 2.37 -4.44
CA LEU A 43 -7.31 2.17 -5.09
C LEU A 43 -7.30 2.71 -6.52
N GLU A 44 -8.36 2.43 -7.30
CA GLU A 44 -8.49 2.96 -8.65
C GLU A 44 -8.60 4.49 -8.66
N ARG A 45 -9.40 5.06 -7.73
CA ARG A 45 -9.53 6.52 -7.59
C ARG A 45 -8.22 7.19 -7.21
N ILE A 46 -7.45 6.61 -6.29
CA ILE A 46 -6.14 7.11 -5.90
C ILE A 46 -5.18 7.06 -7.09
N SER A 47 -5.13 5.93 -7.80
CA SER A 47 -4.25 5.76 -8.96
C SER A 47 -4.59 6.79 -10.05
N ARG A 48 -5.88 6.98 -10.37
CA ARG A 48 -6.33 8.02 -11.31
C ARG A 48 -6.04 9.44 -10.81
N ALA A 49 -6.29 9.74 -9.54
CA ALA A 49 -6.09 11.08 -8.97
C ALA A 49 -4.60 11.47 -8.86
N THR A 50 -3.71 10.48 -8.81
CA THR A 50 -2.25 10.66 -8.75
C THR A 50 -1.56 10.40 -10.08
N ASP A 51 -2.33 10.19 -11.16
CA ASP A 51 -1.80 9.89 -12.51
C ASP A 51 -0.84 8.68 -12.52
N GLY A 52 -1.13 7.68 -11.68
CA GLY A 52 -0.30 6.48 -11.54
C GLY A 52 0.97 6.65 -10.69
N GLN A 53 1.24 7.84 -10.12
CA GLN A 53 2.39 8.04 -9.22
C GLN A 53 2.24 7.26 -7.91
N VAL A 54 1.01 7.12 -7.42
CA VAL A 54 0.68 6.27 -6.27
C VAL A 54 -0.10 5.06 -6.78
N THR A 55 0.58 3.91 -6.82
CA THR A 55 -0.01 2.66 -7.25
C THR A 55 -0.57 1.86 -6.07
N PRO A 56 -1.56 0.98 -6.31
CA PRO A 56 -2.09 0.09 -5.28
C PRO A 56 -1.03 -0.78 -4.60
N ASN A 57 0.02 -1.13 -5.34
CA ASN A 57 1.12 -1.93 -4.86
C ASN A 57 1.90 -1.27 -3.71
N ASP A 58 1.82 0.06 -3.60
CA ASP A 58 2.48 0.79 -2.51
C ASP A 58 1.72 0.67 -1.17
N PHE A 59 0.41 0.35 -1.23
CA PHE A 59 -0.41 0.05 -0.05
C PHE A 59 -0.36 -1.44 0.35
N LEU A 60 0.24 -2.29 -0.48
CA LEU A 60 0.58 -3.66 -0.10
C LEU A 60 1.80 -3.58 0.80
N SER A 61 1.58 -3.39 2.11
CA SER A 61 2.63 -3.69 3.10
C SER A 61 3.11 -5.12 2.85
N ASP A 62 4.42 -5.22 2.62
CA ASP A 62 5.22 -6.43 2.55
C ASP A 62 4.63 -7.49 3.48
N ALA A 63 3.94 -8.47 2.89
CA ALA A 63 3.64 -9.69 3.61
C ALA A 63 5.00 -10.32 3.95
N PRO A 64 5.11 -10.94 5.13
CA PRO A 64 6.37 -11.15 5.84
C PRO A 64 7.41 -11.74 4.89
N THR A 65 8.67 -11.29 5.02
CA THR A 65 9.85 -12.11 4.74
C THR A 65 9.43 -13.55 4.81
N VAL A 66 9.21 -14.19 3.65
CA VAL A 66 9.11 -15.64 3.64
C VAL A 66 10.44 -16.04 4.27
N PRO A 67 10.47 -16.64 5.48
CA PRO A 67 11.70 -17.25 5.89
C PRO A 67 11.93 -18.25 4.77
N SER A 68 12.98 -18.03 3.99
CA SER A 68 13.47 -19.00 3.04
C SER A 68 13.78 -20.21 3.89
N LEU A 69 12.79 -21.09 4.04
CA LEU A 69 12.97 -22.38 4.69
C LEU A 69 14.15 -22.99 3.93
N PRO A 70 15.24 -23.36 4.61
CA PRO A 70 16.26 -24.15 3.94
C PRO A 70 15.50 -25.35 3.39
N ILE A 71 15.48 -25.51 2.07
CA ILE A 71 14.98 -26.73 1.43
C ILE A 71 15.72 -27.84 2.19
N PRO A 72 15.02 -28.72 2.93
CA PRO A 72 15.72 -29.84 3.52
C PRO A 72 16.28 -30.60 2.33
N THR A 73 17.61 -30.54 2.18
CA THR A 73 18.35 -31.48 1.36
C THR A 73 17.92 -32.84 1.86
N MET A 74 16.99 -33.47 1.15
CA MET A 74 16.77 -34.91 1.22
C MET A 74 17.98 -35.56 0.55
N ALA A 75 19.16 -35.38 1.15
CA ALA A 75 20.21 -36.38 1.07
C ALA A 75 19.83 -37.37 2.16
N GLU A 76 19.03 -38.35 1.78
CA GLU A 76 19.60 -39.66 1.44
C GLU A 76 19.88 -40.40 2.74
N ALA A 77 18.78 -40.72 3.42
CA ALA A 77 18.75 -41.84 4.33
C ALA A 77 18.44 -43.10 3.50
N ALA A 78 19.32 -44.08 3.66
CA ALA A 78 19.22 -45.50 3.29
C ALA A 78 19.57 -45.88 1.84
N PRO A 79 20.09 -47.10 1.61
CA PRO A 79 20.22 -48.24 2.54
C PRO A 79 21.63 -48.50 3.10
#